data_AF-A0A4Q5QCN3-F1
#
_entry.id   AF-A0A4Q5QCN3-F1
#
_cell.length_a   1.000
_cell.length_b   1.000
_cell.length_c   1.000
_cell.angle_alpha   90.00
_cell.angle_beta   90.00
_cell.angle_gamma   90.00
#
_symmetry.space_group_name_H-M   'P 1'
#
loop_
_entity.id
_entity.type
_entity.pdbx_description
1 polymer ?
#
loop_
_entity_poly.entity_id
_entity_poly.type
_entity_poly.pdbx_seq_one_letter_code
_entity_poly.pdbx_strand_id
1 'polypeptide(L)'
;MSSSNDMEISRRGVLVGSAAAAALTTVSVADAQAAPVQPKPAMMKVTMKVNGQRRSLEIDTRTTLLDALREHLQLTGSKKGCDHGQCGACTVMVGGTRINS
;
A
#
# COMPACT_ATOMS: atom_id res chain seq x y z
N MET A 1 31.41 -58.90 -13.45
CA MET A 1 30.27 -58.13 -14.00
C MET A 1 29.88 -57.05 -13.02
N SER A 2 29.67 -55.85 -13.55
CA SER A 2 29.03 -54.66 -12.97
C SER A 2 29.61 -54.01 -11.71
N SER A 3 30.37 -52.94 -11.94
CA SER A 3 30.22 -51.70 -11.17
C SER A 3 30.00 -50.57 -12.17
N SER A 4 28.75 -50.12 -12.28
CA SER A 4 28.34 -49.00 -13.12
C SER A 4 28.83 -47.69 -12.52
N ASN A 5 29.40 -46.82 -13.37
CA ASN A 5 29.93 -45.51 -13.03
C ASN A 5 28.89 -44.58 -12.39
N ASP A 6 29.29 -43.96 -11.28
CA ASP A 6 28.70 -42.78 -10.67
C ASP A 6 28.70 -41.59 -11.64
N MET A 7 27.59 -41.40 -12.36
CA MET A 7 27.24 -40.11 -12.94
C MET A 7 26.28 -39.39 -11.98
N GLU A 8 26.78 -39.06 -10.79
CA GLU A 8 26.05 -38.18 -9.87
C GLU A 8 26.28 -36.73 -10.33
N ILE A 9 25.24 -36.15 -10.93
CA ILE A 9 25.21 -34.75 -11.34
C ILE A 9 25.37 -33.88 -10.08
N SER A 10 26.61 -33.47 -9.79
CA SER A 10 26.91 -32.64 -8.64
C SER A 10 26.55 -31.19 -8.90
N ARG A 11 25.97 -30.52 -7.88
CA ARG A 11 25.66 -29.08 -7.86
C ARG A 11 26.85 -28.21 -8.28
N ARG A 12 28.07 -28.70 -8.01
CA ARG A 12 29.33 -28.04 -8.38
C ARG A 12 29.61 -28.10 -9.89
N GLY A 13 29.20 -29.16 -10.58
CA GLY A 13 29.34 -29.31 -12.03
C GLY A 13 28.46 -28.34 -12.82
N VAL A 14 27.28 -28.02 -12.29
CA VAL A 14 26.36 -27.02 -12.87
C VAL A 14 26.95 -25.61 -12.78
N LEU A 15 27.64 -25.28 -11.68
CA LEU A 15 28.26 -23.95 -11.48
C LEU A 15 29.50 -23.71 -12.34
N VAL A 16 30.24 -24.76 -12.71
CA VAL A 16 31.45 -24.64 -13.53
C VAL A 16 31.13 -24.67 -15.04
N GLY A 17 30.01 -25.29 -15.44
CA GLY A 17 29.66 -25.51 -16.86
C GLY A 17 28.90 -24.38 -17.56
N SER A 18 28.41 -23.35 -16.86
CA SER A 18 27.47 -22.36 -17.44
C SER A 18 28.12 -21.08 -18.01
N ALA A 19 29.43 -21.07 -18.30
CA ALA A 19 30.16 -19.84 -18.64
C ALA A 19 30.02 -19.34 -20.10
N ALA A 20 29.22 -19.96 -20.98
CA ALA A 20 29.19 -19.58 -22.39
C ALA A 20 27.78 -19.54 -22.98
N ALA A 21 27.19 -18.33 -23.03
CA ALA A 21 26.26 -17.84 -24.07
C ALA A 21 25.17 -16.91 -23.47
N ALA A 22 25.47 -15.62 -23.31
CA ALA A 22 24.46 -14.56 -23.31
C ALA A 22 25.13 -13.17 -23.35
N ALA A 23 25.98 -12.94 -24.34
CA ALA A 23 26.37 -11.58 -24.72
C ALA A 23 25.51 -11.20 -25.93
N LEU A 24 24.93 -9.99 -25.90
CA LEU A 24 24.08 -9.32 -26.91
C LEU A 24 22.56 -9.48 -26.67
N THR A 25 21.89 -8.34 -26.40
CA THR A 25 20.64 -7.86 -27.08
C THR A 25 19.57 -7.16 -26.22
N THR A 26 19.87 -6.40 -25.16
CA THR A 26 18.88 -5.40 -24.70
C THR A 26 19.53 -4.11 -24.19
N VAL A 27 19.79 -3.17 -25.10
CA VAL A 27 19.89 -1.76 -24.71
C VAL A 27 18.47 -1.33 -24.36
N SER A 28 18.17 -1.27 -23.06
CA SER A 28 16.92 -0.69 -22.56
C SER A 28 16.93 0.80 -22.88
N VAL A 29 16.19 1.21 -23.92
CA VAL A 29 15.76 2.59 -24.05
C VAL A 29 14.81 2.81 -22.88
N ALA A 30 15.32 3.43 -21.82
CA ALA A 30 14.49 3.92 -20.74
C ALA A 30 13.65 5.07 -21.32
N ASP A 31 12.50 4.73 -21.89
CA ASP A 31 11.43 5.69 -22.12
C ASP A 31 11.12 6.27 -20.75
N ALA A 32 11.56 7.51 -20.53
CA ALA A 32 11.15 8.32 -19.40
C ALA A 32 9.67 8.65 -19.61
N GLN A 33 8.81 7.68 -19.30
CA GLN A 33 7.37 7.88 -19.25
C GLN A 33 7.14 9.01 -18.25
N ALA A 34 6.69 10.16 -18.77
CA ALA A 34 6.32 11.30 -17.94
C ALA A 34 5.38 10.80 -16.84
N ALA A 35 5.74 11.06 -15.58
CA ALA A 35 4.95 10.61 -14.45
C ALA A 35 3.50 11.09 -14.64
N PRO A 36 2.49 10.25 -14.38
CA PRO A 36 1.10 10.66 -14.50
C PRO A 36 0.88 11.91 -13.64
N VAL A 37 0.36 12.97 -14.24
CA VAL A 37 0.03 14.22 -13.54
C VAL A 37 -1.09 13.90 -12.55
N GLN A 38 -0.74 13.85 -11.26
CA GLN A 38 -1.70 13.64 -10.19
C GLN A 38 -2.61 14.87 -10.09
N PRO A 39 -3.94 14.71 -10.13
CA PRO A 39 -4.85 15.84 -9.97
C PRO A 39 -4.70 16.46 -8.58
N LYS A 40 -4.69 17.80 -8.54
CA LYS A 40 -4.61 18.58 -7.30
C LYS A 40 -5.73 18.16 -6.34
N PRO A 41 -5.45 18.15 -5.02
CA PRO A 41 -6.47 17.98 -3.97
C PRO A 41 -7.69 18.87 -4.19
N ALA A 42 -8.88 18.28 -4.09
CA ALA A 42 -10.16 18.99 -4.19
C ALA A 42 -10.67 19.23 -2.77
N MET A 43 -10.68 20.48 -2.35
CA MET A 43 -11.03 20.87 -0.98
C MET A 43 -12.53 21.14 -0.84
N MET A 44 -13.13 20.70 0.27
CA MET A 44 -14.53 20.94 0.62
C MET A 44 -14.68 21.33 2.09
N LYS A 45 -15.63 22.23 2.37
CA LYS A 45 -16.04 22.59 3.73
C LYS A 45 -17.06 21.59 4.26
N VAL A 46 -16.77 20.96 5.39
CA VAL A 46 -17.63 19.97 6.06
C VAL A 46 -17.85 20.39 7.51
N THR A 47 -19.10 20.31 7.97
CA THR A 47 -19.45 20.54 9.38
C THR A 47 -20.06 19.28 9.98
N MET A 48 -19.56 18.88 11.15
CA MET A 48 -20.06 17.72 11.89
C MET A 48 -20.03 17.95 13.40
N LYS A 49 -20.82 17.16 14.14
CA LYS A 49 -20.79 17.14 15.60
C LYS A 49 -19.97 15.95 16.08
N VAL A 50 -18.81 16.20 16.66
CA VAL A 50 -17.92 15.16 17.21
C VAL A 50 -17.94 15.26 18.72
N ASN A 51 -18.34 14.17 19.39
CA ASN A 51 -18.43 14.12 20.87
C ASN A 51 -19.23 15.29 21.47
N GLY A 52 -20.33 15.68 20.82
CA GLY A 52 -21.18 16.79 21.25
C GLY A 52 -20.75 18.18 20.78
N GLN A 53 -19.51 18.35 20.30
CA GLN A 53 -18.98 19.64 19.87
C GLN A 53 -19.09 19.81 18.34
N ARG A 54 -19.62 20.96 17.89
CA ARG A 54 -19.66 21.31 16.46
C ARG A 54 -18.25 21.64 15.97
N ARG A 55 -17.81 20.99 14.89
CA ARG A 55 -16.51 21.18 14.24
C ARG A 55 -16.75 21.48 12.76
N SER A 56 -16.07 22.50 12.23
CA SER A 56 -16.07 22.84 10.80
C SER A 56 -14.65 22.68 10.29
N LEU A 57 -14.50 22.02 9.15
CA LEU A 57 -13.21 21.67 8.55
C LEU A 57 -13.24 21.98 7.05
N GLU A 58 -12.11 22.36 6.49
CA GLU A 58 -11.87 22.41 5.04
C GLU A 58 -10.84 21.33 4.71
N ILE A 59 -11.28 20.25 4.06
CA ILE A 59 -10.50 19.01 3.87
C ILE A 59 -10.59 18.53 2.43
N ASP A 60 -9.63 17.70 2.03
CA ASP A 60 -9.68 17.04 0.73
C ASP A 60 -10.85 16.03 0.68
N THR A 61 -11.51 15.94 -0.47
CA THR A 61 -12.63 15.00 -0.68
C THR A 61 -12.30 13.52 -0.48
N ARG A 62 -11.01 13.13 -0.50
CA ARG A 62 -10.54 11.77 -0.29
C ARG A 62 -10.19 11.48 1.18
N THR A 63 -10.22 12.50 2.05
CA THR A 63 -9.94 12.32 3.48
C THR A 63 -11.02 11.43 4.10
N THR A 64 -10.61 10.31 4.70
CA THR A 64 -11.49 9.40 5.44
C THR A 64 -12.00 10.06 6.72
N LEU A 65 -13.11 9.58 7.30
CA LEU A 65 -13.57 10.10 8.59
C LEU A 65 -12.54 9.81 9.69
N LEU A 66 -11.87 8.66 9.61
CA LEU A 66 -10.76 8.31 10.49
C LEU A 66 -9.64 9.35 10.46
N ASP A 67 -9.18 9.73 9.26
CA ASP A 67 -8.08 10.68 9.11
C ASP A 67 -8.52 12.12 9.46
N ALA A 68 -9.78 12.49 9.17
CA ALA A 68 -10.36 13.75 9.65
C ALA A 68 -10.34 13.85 11.18
N LEU A 69 -10.70 12.77 11.89
CA LEU A 69 -10.69 12.74 13.34
C LEU A 69 -9.26 12.77 13.90
N ARG A 70 -8.37 11.94 13.36
CA ARG A 70 -7.02 11.77 13.90
C ARG A 70 -6.09 12.92 13.57
N GLU A 71 -6.02 13.32 12.31
CA GLU A 71 -4.96 14.20 11.83
C GLU A 71 -5.42 15.67 11.79
N HIS A 72 -6.69 15.92 11.46
CA HIS A 72 -7.22 17.28 11.44
C HIS A 72 -7.77 17.74 12.80
N LEU A 73 -8.47 16.86 13.52
CA LEU A 73 -9.06 17.18 14.83
C LEU A 73 -8.21 16.71 16.03
N GLN A 74 -7.11 15.99 15.79
CA GLN A 74 -6.19 15.49 16.81
C GLN A 74 -6.84 14.56 17.85
N LEU A 75 -7.90 13.86 17.44
CA LEU A 75 -8.59 12.84 18.24
C LEU A 75 -8.06 11.45 17.89
N THR A 76 -6.95 11.07 18.51
CA THR A 76 -6.17 9.87 18.14
C THR A 76 -6.67 8.56 18.75
N GLY A 77 -7.86 8.56 19.38
CA GLY A 77 -8.47 7.39 20.01
C GLY A 77 -8.77 6.26 19.02
N SER A 78 -9.48 6.57 17.93
CA SER A 78 -9.72 5.64 16.82
C SER A 78 -8.41 5.34 16.08
N LYS A 79 -8.21 4.07 15.67
CA LYS A 79 -6.93 3.59 15.16
C LYS A 79 -7.02 3.18 13.69
N LYS A 80 -5.98 3.51 12.92
CA LYS A 80 -5.76 2.97 11.57
C LYS A 80 -5.06 1.62 11.70
N GLY A 81 -5.82 0.55 11.50
CA GLY A 81 -5.31 -0.83 11.51
C GLY A 81 -5.02 -1.33 10.10
N CYS A 82 -6.07 -1.63 9.34
CA CYS A 82 -5.96 -2.18 7.98
C CYS A 82 -6.27 -1.19 6.85
N ASP A 83 -6.86 -0.03 7.14
CA ASP A 83 -7.35 0.99 6.18
C ASP A 83 -8.32 0.50 5.08
N HIS A 84 -8.73 -0.76 5.14
CA HIS A 84 -9.65 -1.40 4.18
C HIS A 84 -10.87 -2.06 4.83
N GLY A 85 -11.21 -1.68 6.07
CA GLY A 85 -12.44 -2.13 6.75
C GLY A 85 -12.45 -3.58 7.27
N GLN A 86 -11.30 -4.27 7.31
CA GLN A 86 -11.18 -5.68 7.69
C GLN A 86 -11.05 -5.93 9.21
N CYS A 87 -10.50 -4.99 9.99
CA CYS A 87 -10.15 -5.22 11.40
C CYS A 87 -11.03 -4.51 12.44
N GLY A 88 -11.85 -3.53 12.02
CA GLY A 88 -12.71 -2.76 12.94
C GLY A 88 -11.98 -1.79 13.89
N ALA A 89 -10.65 -1.64 13.81
CA ALA A 89 -9.88 -0.74 14.67
C ALA A 89 -10.29 0.76 14.55
N CYS A 90 -10.91 1.13 13.43
CA CYS A 90 -11.43 2.46 13.15
C CYS A 90 -12.94 2.61 13.43
N THR A 91 -13.56 1.71 14.20
CA THR A 91 -15.02 1.77 14.45
C THR A 91 -15.40 3.01 15.24
N VAL A 92 -16.40 3.77 14.76
CA VAL A 92 -17.00 4.94 15.45
C VAL A 92 -18.53 4.91 15.37
N MET A 93 -19.19 5.76 16.16
CA MET A 93 -20.66 5.93 16.15
C MET A 93 -21.06 7.14 15.29
N VAL A 94 -21.84 6.92 14.24
CA VAL A 94 -22.45 7.98 13.42
C VAL A 94 -23.96 7.80 13.44
N GLY A 95 -24.69 8.82 13.92
CA GLY A 95 -26.16 8.75 14.00
C GLY A 95 -26.67 7.57 14.86
N GLY A 96 -25.91 7.12 15.85
CA GLY A 96 -26.26 5.96 16.68
C GLY A 96 -25.89 4.61 16.08
N THR A 97 -25.28 4.56 14.90
CA THR A 97 -24.86 3.32 14.22
C THR A 97 -23.34 3.20 14.20
N ARG A 98 -22.83 1.98 14.41
CA ARG A 98 -21.39 1.68 14.27
C ARG A 98 -21.00 1.59 12.80
N ILE A 99 -19.95 2.30 12.41
CA ILE A 99 -19.35 2.22 11.07
C ILE A 99 -17.82 2.15 11.16
N ASN A 100 -17.17 1.63 10.12
CA ASN A 100 -15.74 1.83 9.91
C ASN A 100 -15.54 3.27 9.41
N SER A 101 -14.77 4.07 10.14
CA SER A 101 -14.45 5.47 9.78
C SER A 101 -13.34 5.60 8.75
#